data_AF-A0A811PQ54-F1
#
_entry.id   AF-A0A811PQ54-F1
#
_cell.length_a   1.000
_cell.length_b   1.000
_cell.length_c   1.000
_cell.angle_alpha   90.00
_cell.angle_beta   90.00
_cell.angle_gamma   90.00
#
_symmetry.space_group_name_H-M   'P 1'
#
loop_
_entity.id
_entity.type
_entity.pdbx_description
1 polymer ?
#
loop_
_entity_poly.entity_id
_entity_poly.type
_entity_poly.pdbx_seq_one_letter_code
_entity_poly.pdbx_strand_id
1 'polypeptide(L)'
;MAPAACGGGRGRGRSALSPLLGCLLVFSLLCLRAVVCRAQEPGHGQLQPLPALEVETYNYTSFQEGNSREQKELAFSREARIYQGAIQVSPDTGNVGSYQDIMVNKSGSVLLQRRFTMWRRVDNGSGSATAPRVQVVSFNSTFSINVFHLPDSSPRPGEGLTFVVAPSRDEPPPGSYGGYLGLTNATLEANPTPARNRFVAVEFDTTKQDYDPSDNHVGLNVGSVVSVKTANLTAFRIATNSSNPTNYTAWVEYDGAARHVSVYMGVRGEPKPASPVLDSPLDLSEHVPEKAYIGFTASTGTDFELNCVLDWTLSIEVIPEKKSTTWVVIVAVVVPVTVVAVGVAAFFLARKLRARRSMERRQERLEQQLSNLPGMPRGFAYDKLKKATRNFDERLRLGKGGYGMVYKGVLPADEARPEGMDVAVKRFIRDDGKDVTDFLQEVDIINRLRHKNIVPLIGM
;
A
#
# COMPACT_ATOMS: atom_id res chain seq x y z
N MET A 1 22.50 -16.20 75.11
CA MET A 1 23.21 -17.46 74.76
C MET A 1 24.03 -17.20 73.50
N ALA A 2 25.34 -17.11 73.64
CA ALA A 2 26.30 -17.33 72.55
C ALA A 2 26.41 -18.87 72.29
N PRO A 3 27.06 -19.42 71.23
CA PRO A 3 28.20 -18.83 70.51
C PRO A 3 28.39 -19.14 69.00
N ALA A 4 29.37 -18.42 68.43
CA ALA A 4 30.44 -18.83 67.48
C ALA A 4 30.14 -19.60 66.18
N ALA A 5 30.70 -19.13 65.05
CA ALA A 5 31.99 -19.62 64.53
C ALA A 5 32.41 -18.96 63.19
N CYS A 6 33.72 -18.71 63.08
CA CYS A 6 34.45 -18.18 61.93
C CYS A 6 34.51 -19.12 60.73
N GLY A 7 34.72 -18.56 59.54
CA GLY A 7 35.21 -19.29 58.37
C GLY A 7 35.54 -18.36 57.20
N GLY A 8 36.80 -18.00 57.03
CA GLY A 8 37.30 -17.26 55.88
C GLY A 8 37.47 -18.14 54.63
N GLY A 9 37.30 -17.56 53.45
CA GLY A 9 37.53 -18.23 52.17
C GLY A 9 37.60 -17.25 51.00
N ARG A 10 38.80 -17.13 50.41
CA ARG A 10 39.17 -16.31 49.25
C ARG A 10 38.36 -16.62 47.98
N GLY A 11 37.91 -15.55 47.30
CA GLY A 11 38.18 -15.24 45.90
C GLY A 11 37.77 -16.20 44.79
N ARG A 12 36.84 -15.77 43.93
CA ARG A 12 36.94 -15.95 42.47
C ARG A 12 36.04 -14.94 41.75
N GLY A 13 36.67 -14.13 40.89
CA GLY A 13 36.03 -13.06 40.13
C GLY A 13 34.96 -13.59 39.17
N ARG A 14 33.83 -12.88 39.13
CA ARG A 14 32.87 -12.98 38.03
C ARG A 14 32.80 -11.63 37.33
N SER A 15 33.00 -11.69 36.03
CA SER A 15 32.91 -10.61 35.06
C SER A 15 31.62 -9.81 35.21
N ALA A 16 31.75 -8.49 35.24
CA ALA A 16 30.64 -7.56 35.08
C ALA A 16 30.01 -7.75 33.69
N LEU A 17 28.85 -8.41 33.64
CA LEU A 17 27.89 -8.28 32.54
C LEU A 17 27.15 -6.95 32.75
N SER A 18 27.30 -6.03 31.79
CA SER A 18 26.70 -4.69 31.82
C SER A 18 25.19 -4.72 32.08
N PRO A 19 24.66 -3.85 32.97
CA PRO A 19 23.23 -3.81 33.34
C PRO A 19 22.32 -3.17 32.27
N LEU A 20 22.85 -2.79 31.11
CA LEU A 20 22.12 -2.04 30.09
C LEU A 20 21.16 -2.88 29.23
N LEU A 21 21.38 -4.19 29.11
CA LEU A 21 20.49 -5.06 28.32
C LEU A 21 19.22 -5.50 29.08
N GLY A 22 19.28 -5.53 30.42
CA GLY A 22 18.13 -5.89 31.27
C GLY A 22 17.09 -4.77 31.39
N CYS A 23 17.52 -3.50 31.39
CA CYS A 23 16.60 -2.36 31.55
C CYS A 23 15.69 -2.14 30.32
N LEU A 24 16.13 -2.48 29.11
CA LEU A 24 15.35 -2.29 27.88
C LEU A 24 14.17 -3.28 27.74
N LEU A 25 14.32 -4.51 28.26
CA LEU A 25 13.25 -5.52 28.26
C LEU A 25 12.18 -5.23 29.33
N VAL A 26 12.57 -4.67 30.47
CA VAL A 26 11.66 -4.36 31.58
C VAL A 26 10.80 -3.11 31.27
N PHE A 27 11.38 -2.08 30.65
CA PHE A 27 10.60 -0.90 30.22
C PHE A 27 9.56 -1.20 29.13
N SER A 28 9.86 -2.14 28.23
CA SER A 28 8.92 -2.61 27.19
C SER A 28 7.68 -3.30 27.79
N LEU A 29 7.85 -4.18 28.78
CA LEU A 29 6.73 -4.86 29.44
C LEU A 29 5.91 -3.94 30.37
N LEU A 30 6.53 -2.94 30.99
CA LEU A 30 5.82 -1.97 31.86
C LEU A 30 4.97 -0.98 31.05
N CYS A 31 5.41 -0.58 29.85
CA CYS A 31 4.57 0.21 28.94
C CYS A 31 3.36 -0.58 28.41
N LEU A 32 3.49 -1.90 28.20
CA LEU A 32 2.35 -2.74 27.82
C LEU A 32 1.31 -2.88 28.96
N ARG A 33 1.75 -2.93 30.23
CA ARG A 33 0.81 -2.98 31.37
C ARG A 33 0.15 -1.63 31.66
N ALA A 34 0.84 -0.51 31.44
CA ALA A 34 0.27 0.83 31.64
C ALA A 34 -0.85 1.16 30.63
N VAL A 35 -0.84 0.54 29.45
CA VAL A 35 -1.92 0.67 28.44
C VAL A 35 -3.11 -0.26 28.76
N VAL A 36 -2.91 -1.33 29.54
CA VAL A 36 -3.95 -2.33 29.84
C VAL A 36 -4.72 -2.03 31.15
N CYS A 37 -4.20 -1.17 32.05
CA CYS A 37 -4.87 -0.85 33.32
C CYS A 37 -5.47 0.56 33.36
N ARG A 38 -6.34 0.90 32.41
CA ARG A 38 -7.21 2.07 32.53
C ARG A 38 -8.62 1.81 32.00
N ALA A 39 -9.30 0.83 32.60
CA ALA A 39 -10.75 0.72 32.58
C ALA A 39 -11.17 -0.22 33.70
N GLN A 40 -11.76 0.32 34.77
CA GLN A 40 -12.99 -0.20 35.39
C GLN A 40 -13.32 0.69 36.59
N GLU A 41 -14.19 1.70 36.40
CA GLU A 41 -15.09 2.11 37.48
C GLU A 41 -16.48 1.55 37.12
N PRO A 42 -17.19 0.90 38.06
CA PRO A 42 -18.50 0.34 37.78
C PRO A 42 -19.55 1.45 37.88
N GLY A 43 -19.75 2.19 36.79
CA GLY A 43 -20.89 3.09 36.61
C GLY A 43 -22.11 2.31 36.11
N HIS A 44 -23.26 2.53 36.75
CA HIS A 44 -24.56 1.94 36.41
C HIS A 44 -24.85 1.95 34.90
N GLY A 45 -25.30 0.81 34.37
CA GLY A 45 -25.40 0.50 32.95
C GLY A 45 -26.49 1.28 32.20
N GLN A 46 -26.14 2.48 31.74
CA GLN A 46 -26.79 3.13 30.61
C GLN A 46 -25.79 3.10 29.44
N LEU A 47 -26.15 2.43 28.34
CA LEU A 47 -25.33 2.38 27.13
C LEU A 47 -25.04 3.81 26.67
N GLN A 48 -23.76 4.16 26.55
CA GLN A 48 -23.36 5.48 26.07
C GLN A 48 -23.95 5.73 24.68
N PRO A 49 -24.48 6.94 24.38
CA PRO A 49 -24.94 7.27 23.03
C PRO A 49 -23.81 7.10 22.00
N LEU A 50 -24.16 6.72 20.77
CA LEU A 50 -23.18 6.65 19.69
C LEU A 50 -22.63 8.05 19.41
N PRO A 51 -21.35 8.17 19.00
CA PRO A 51 -20.75 9.46 18.72
C PRO A 51 -21.49 10.16 17.58
N ALA A 52 -21.68 11.47 17.71
CA ALA A 52 -22.17 12.29 16.60
C ALA A 52 -21.21 12.20 15.41
N LEU A 53 -21.76 12.18 14.21
CA LEU A 53 -21.00 12.09 12.96
C LEU A 53 -20.83 13.48 12.36
N GLU A 54 -19.70 13.71 11.70
CA GLU A 54 -19.49 14.92 10.91
C GLU A 54 -20.32 14.84 9.62
N VAL A 55 -20.80 15.98 9.14
CA VAL A 55 -21.58 16.05 7.89
C VAL A 55 -20.71 16.62 6.78
N GLU A 56 -20.74 15.97 5.64
CA GLU A 56 -20.18 16.50 4.40
C GLU A 56 -21.28 16.85 3.41
N THR A 57 -21.03 17.89 2.60
CA THR A 57 -22.01 18.41 1.65
C THR A 57 -21.41 18.50 0.24
N TYR A 58 -22.14 17.94 -0.72
CA TYR A 58 -21.92 18.07 -2.15
C TYR A 58 -23.00 18.97 -2.71
N ASN A 59 -22.62 19.97 -3.50
CA ASN A 59 -23.56 20.91 -4.10
C ASN A 59 -23.19 21.13 -5.58
N TYR A 60 -24.17 20.92 -6.46
CA TYR A 60 -24.12 21.11 -7.90
C TYR A 60 -25.37 21.91 -8.31
N THR A 61 -25.20 23.21 -8.56
CA THR A 61 -26.31 24.09 -8.98
C THR A 61 -26.67 23.94 -10.46
N SER A 62 -25.74 23.40 -11.23
CA SER A 62 -25.86 22.96 -12.63
C SER A 62 -24.64 22.09 -12.97
N PHE A 63 -24.63 21.48 -14.15
CA PHE A 63 -23.53 20.62 -14.62
C PHE A 63 -22.90 21.16 -15.90
N GLN A 64 -21.59 21.24 -15.96
CA GLN A 64 -20.87 21.80 -17.10
C GLN A 64 -19.95 20.77 -17.74
N GLU A 65 -20.13 20.55 -19.04
CA GLU A 65 -19.26 19.67 -19.81
C GLU A 65 -17.81 20.17 -19.74
N GLY A 66 -16.87 19.28 -19.40
CA GLY A 66 -15.47 19.65 -19.20
C GLY A 66 -15.11 20.20 -17.81
N ASN A 67 -16.07 20.32 -16.88
CA ASN A 67 -15.78 20.83 -15.54
C ASN A 67 -14.90 19.84 -14.74
N SER A 68 -13.70 20.30 -14.37
CA SER A 68 -12.70 19.47 -13.69
C SER A 68 -13.11 18.99 -12.30
N ARG A 69 -14.01 19.70 -11.60
CA ARG A 69 -14.54 19.26 -10.29
C ARG A 69 -15.52 18.12 -10.50
N GLU A 70 -16.50 18.31 -11.37
CA GLU A 70 -17.54 17.31 -11.67
C GLU A 70 -16.90 16.02 -12.21
N GLN A 71 -15.89 16.12 -13.08
CA GLN A 71 -15.12 14.96 -13.56
C GLN A 71 -14.34 14.21 -12.47
N LYS A 72 -13.96 14.88 -11.39
CA LYS A 72 -13.24 14.26 -10.25
C LYS A 72 -14.18 13.70 -9.20
N GLU A 73 -15.38 14.27 -9.06
CA GLU A 73 -16.32 13.91 -8.01
C GLU A 73 -17.38 12.93 -8.50
N LEU A 74 -17.70 12.90 -9.79
CA LEU A 74 -18.70 12.03 -10.39
C LEU A 74 -18.05 10.95 -11.26
N ALA A 75 -18.60 9.75 -11.21
CA ALA A 75 -18.29 8.61 -12.08
C ALA A 75 -19.49 8.37 -12.99
N PHE A 76 -19.25 8.38 -14.29
CA PHE A 76 -20.26 8.16 -15.32
C PHE A 76 -20.10 6.77 -15.90
N SER A 77 -21.21 6.03 -16.00
CA SER A 77 -21.31 4.86 -16.87
C SER A 77 -21.11 5.23 -18.33
N ARG A 78 -20.91 4.23 -19.20
CA ARG A 78 -20.75 4.44 -20.65
C ARG A 78 -21.87 5.27 -21.30
N GLU A 79 -23.11 5.06 -20.87
CA GLU A 79 -24.30 5.65 -21.50
C GLU A 79 -24.71 7.00 -20.87
N ALA A 80 -24.03 7.43 -19.80
CA ALA A 80 -24.32 8.65 -19.07
C ALA A 80 -23.30 9.75 -19.38
N ARG A 81 -23.73 11.02 -19.38
CA ARG A 81 -22.84 12.17 -19.62
C ARG A 81 -23.41 13.47 -19.05
N ILE A 82 -22.64 14.55 -19.14
CA ILE A 82 -23.16 15.91 -18.94
C ILE A 82 -23.45 16.51 -20.31
N TYR A 83 -24.64 17.08 -20.48
CA TYR A 83 -25.02 17.79 -21.69
C TYR A 83 -26.04 18.89 -21.38
N GLN A 84 -25.90 20.05 -22.04
CA GLN A 84 -26.79 21.21 -21.90
C GLN A 84 -27.09 21.65 -20.45
N GLY A 85 -26.09 21.59 -19.56
CA GLY A 85 -26.28 22.06 -18.19
C GLY A 85 -26.77 21.00 -17.21
N ALA A 86 -27.02 19.77 -17.66
CA ALA A 86 -27.61 18.68 -16.89
C ALA A 86 -26.81 17.38 -17.00
N ILE A 87 -26.92 16.52 -15.99
CA ILE A 87 -26.55 15.11 -16.11
C ILE A 87 -27.64 14.42 -16.93
N GLN A 88 -27.24 13.75 -18.00
CA GLN A 88 -28.03 12.78 -18.75
C GLN A 88 -27.68 11.39 -18.19
N VAL A 89 -28.57 10.82 -17.36
CA VAL A 89 -28.30 9.53 -16.71
C VAL A 89 -28.41 8.37 -17.72
N SER A 90 -29.30 8.51 -18.70
CA SER A 90 -29.36 7.68 -19.91
C SER A 90 -29.08 8.53 -21.16
N PRO A 91 -28.85 7.91 -22.33
CA PRO A 91 -28.65 8.61 -23.60
C PRO A 91 -29.78 9.58 -23.99
N ASP A 92 -29.42 10.72 -24.62
CA ASP A 92 -30.35 11.74 -25.12
C ASP A 92 -30.03 12.17 -26.58
N THR A 93 -30.81 13.11 -27.14
CA THR A 93 -30.67 13.60 -28.54
C THR A 93 -29.35 14.29 -28.84
N GLY A 94 -28.51 14.61 -27.84
CA GLY A 94 -27.18 15.12 -28.11
C GLY A 94 -26.14 14.02 -28.34
N ASN A 95 -26.53 12.73 -28.30
CA ASN A 95 -25.75 11.63 -28.82
C ASN A 95 -25.92 11.61 -30.35
N VAL A 96 -24.87 11.84 -31.11
CA VAL A 96 -24.98 12.04 -32.57
C VAL A 96 -25.12 10.68 -33.26
N GLY A 97 -26.33 10.34 -33.75
CA GLY A 97 -26.70 9.09 -34.44
C GLY A 97 -28.21 9.05 -34.75
N SER A 98 -28.70 8.01 -35.44
CA SER A 98 -30.15 7.81 -35.55
C SER A 98 -30.73 7.53 -34.15
N TYR A 99 -31.82 8.20 -33.76
CA TYR A 99 -32.37 8.12 -32.38
C TYR A 99 -32.64 6.69 -31.92
N GLN A 100 -32.96 5.79 -32.85
CA GLN A 100 -33.22 4.38 -32.59
C GLN A 100 -31.96 3.60 -32.22
N ASP A 101 -30.80 3.94 -32.79
CA ASP A 101 -29.55 3.24 -32.48
C ASP A 101 -28.95 3.69 -31.13
N ILE A 102 -29.26 4.91 -30.70
CA ILE A 102 -28.66 5.53 -29.52
C ILE A 102 -29.51 5.48 -28.25
N MET A 103 -30.85 5.44 -28.36
CA MET A 103 -31.75 5.52 -27.20
C MET A 103 -32.50 4.22 -26.92
N VAL A 104 -32.50 3.22 -27.81
CA VAL A 104 -33.22 1.98 -27.54
C VAL A 104 -32.43 1.07 -26.61
N ASN A 105 -33.11 0.58 -25.57
CA ASN A 105 -32.58 -0.41 -24.62
C ASN A 105 -31.25 0.00 -23.98
N LYS A 106 -31.20 1.21 -23.43
CA LYS A 106 -30.02 1.76 -22.77
C LYS A 106 -30.21 1.82 -21.27
N SER A 107 -29.10 1.81 -20.55
CA SER A 107 -29.08 1.93 -19.10
C SER A 107 -27.80 2.65 -18.71
N GLY A 108 -27.90 3.64 -17.85
CA GLY A 108 -26.75 4.37 -17.35
C GLY A 108 -26.84 4.66 -15.86
N SER A 109 -25.71 5.05 -15.31
CA SER A 109 -25.55 5.49 -13.94
C SER A 109 -24.57 6.65 -13.84
N VAL A 110 -24.83 7.51 -12.86
CA VAL A 110 -23.89 8.56 -12.42
C VAL A 110 -23.80 8.52 -10.90
N LEU A 111 -22.64 8.13 -10.39
CA LEU A 111 -22.41 7.92 -8.96
C LEU A 111 -21.30 8.85 -8.46
N LEU A 112 -21.35 9.25 -7.19
CA LEU A 112 -20.21 9.90 -6.56
C LEU A 112 -18.98 8.97 -6.59
N GLN A 113 -17.82 9.52 -6.91
CA GLN A 113 -16.57 8.77 -6.90
C GLN A 113 -16.20 8.32 -5.49
N ARG A 114 -16.60 9.10 -4.47
CA ARG A 114 -16.37 8.74 -3.07
C ARG A 114 -17.23 7.55 -2.68
N ARG A 115 -16.58 6.56 -2.06
CA ARG A 115 -17.25 5.46 -1.38
C ARG A 115 -17.54 5.84 0.07
N PHE A 116 -18.79 5.75 0.51
CA PHE A 116 -19.21 6.10 1.86
C PHE A 116 -19.31 4.85 2.72
N THR A 117 -18.98 4.96 4.01
CA THR A 117 -19.35 3.93 5.00
C THR A 117 -20.78 4.24 5.43
N MET A 118 -21.76 3.51 4.88
CA MET A 118 -23.19 3.75 5.13
C MET A 118 -23.59 3.30 6.54
N TRP A 119 -22.92 2.28 7.05
CA TRP A 119 -23.17 1.76 8.38
C TRP A 119 -21.91 1.10 8.94
N ARG A 120 -21.84 0.86 10.25
CA ARG A 120 -20.75 0.10 10.87
C ARG A 120 -21.21 -0.55 12.17
N ARG A 121 -20.76 -1.78 12.40
CA ARG A 121 -20.89 -2.43 13.71
C ARG A 121 -19.95 -1.78 14.72
N VAL A 122 -20.50 -1.41 15.85
CA VAL A 122 -19.80 -0.80 16.98
C VAL A 122 -19.69 -1.86 18.07
N ASP A 123 -18.46 -2.30 18.34
CA ASP A 123 -18.17 -3.29 19.37
C ASP A 123 -18.38 -2.66 20.76
N ASN A 124 -19.18 -3.30 21.62
CA ASN A 124 -19.44 -2.83 22.99
C ASN A 124 -18.29 -3.13 23.98
N GLY A 125 -17.07 -3.35 23.50
CA GLY A 125 -15.95 -3.86 24.30
C GLY A 125 -16.09 -5.37 24.57
N SER A 126 -14.96 -6.06 24.71
CA SER A 126 -14.92 -7.51 24.91
C SER A 126 -15.56 -7.89 26.26
N GLY A 127 -16.79 -8.42 26.24
CA GLY A 127 -17.44 -8.98 27.43
C GLY A 127 -18.92 -8.63 27.63
N SER A 128 -19.51 -7.74 26.82
CA SER A 128 -20.95 -7.46 26.93
C SER A 128 -21.77 -8.49 26.15
N ALA A 129 -22.69 -9.19 26.83
CA ALA A 129 -23.66 -10.12 26.22
C ALA A 129 -24.75 -9.43 25.38
N THR A 130 -24.67 -8.11 25.19
CA THR A 130 -25.57 -7.33 24.34
C THR A 130 -25.21 -7.46 22.87
N ALA A 131 -26.20 -7.55 21.99
CA ALA A 131 -26.00 -7.51 20.54
C ALA A 131 -25.12 -6.30 20.13
N PRO A 132 -24.22 -6.47 19.13
CA PRO A 132 -23.40 -5.37 18.63
C PRO A 132 -24.30 -4.26 18.09
N ARG A 133 -24.00 -3.01 18.45
CA ARG A 133 -24.78 -1.85 17.98
C ARG A 133 -24.37 -1.53 16.54
N VAL A 134 -25.31 -1.05 15.74
CA VAL A 134 -25.02 -0.65 14.36
C VAL A 134 -25.25 0.85 14.22
N GLN A 135 -24.18 1.59 13.97
CA GLN A 135 -24.24 2.99 13.59
C GLN A 135 -24.55 3.07 12.09
N VAL A 136 -25.56 3.85 11.69
CA VAL A 136 -25.93 4.06 10.29
C VAL A 136 -25.98 5.57 10.06
N VAL A 137 -25.50 6.01 8.90
CA VAL A 137 -25.45 7.43 8.53
C VAL A 137 -26.84 7.96 8.21
N SER A 138 -27.08 9.22 8.53
CA SER A 138 -28.21 9.99 8.01
C SER A 138 -27.77 10.80 6.79
N PHE A 139 -28.69 11.03 5.86
CA PHE A 139 -28.42 11.92 4.72
C PHE A 139 -29.68 12.61 4.22
N ASN A 140 -29.49 13.79 3.64
CA ASN A 140 -30.50 14.54 2.91
C ASN A 140 -30.00 14.79 1.49
N SER A 141 -30.76 14.35 0.50
CA SER A 141 -30.49 14.58 -0.92
C SER A 141 -31.60 15.42 -1.50
N THR A 142 -31.26 16.43 -2.30
CA THR A 142 -32.21 17.29 -3.01
C THR A 142 -31.72 17.46 -4.43
N PHE A 143 -32.57 17.16 -5.40
CA PHE A 143 -32.20 17.26 -6.81
C PHE A 143 -33.42 17.58 -7.65
N SER A 144 -33.19 18.26 -8.76
CA SER A 144 -34.23 18.55 -9.73
C SER A 144 -34.09 17.68 -10.97
N ILE A 145 -35.21 17.11 -11.42
CA ILE A 145 -35.27 16.20 -12.56
C ILE A 145 -36.08 16.80 -13.72
N ASN A 146 -35.73 16.37 -14.93
CA ASN A 146 -36.53 16.55 -16.12
C ASN A 146 -36.66 15.19 -16.82
N VAL A 147 -37.91 14.71 -16.86
CA VAL A 147 -38.31 13.44 -17.48
C VAL A 147 -39.20 13.64 -18.70
N PHE A 148 -38.90 14.67 -19.49
CA PHE A 148 -39.72 15.05 -20.63
C PHE A 148 -39.66 14.02 -21.77
N HIS A 149 -40.81 13.80 -22.39
CA HIS A 149 -40.96 13.05 -23.64
C HIS A 149 -41.69 13.92 -24.68
N LEU A 150 -41.49 13.61 -25.96
CA LEU A 150 -42.17 14.34 -27.04
C LEU A 150 -43.67 13.99 -27.09
N PRO A 151 -44.58 14.98 -27.30
CA PRO A 151 -46.01 14.72 -27.47
C PRO A 151 -46.30 13.95 -28.77
N ASP A 152 -47.22 12.99 -28.72
CA ASP A 152 -47.83 12.29 -29.87
C ASP A 152 -46.86 11.56 -30.85
N SER A 153 -45.60 11.37 -30.48
CA SER A 153 -44.66 10.53 -31.22
C SER A 153 -44.54 9.14 -30.62
N SER A 154 -44.45 8.11 -31.46
CA SER A 154 -43.74 6.89 -31.05
C SER A 154 -42.26 7.26 -30.98
N PRO A 155 -41.57 6.99 -29.85
CA PRO A 155 -42.01 6.21 -28.70
C PRO A 155 -42.73 6.99 -27.58
N ARG A 156 -43.45 6.26 -26.72
CA ARG A 156 -44.08 6.76 -25.48
C ARG A 156 -43.01 7.15 -24.43
N PRO A 157 -43.39 7.87 -23.35
CA PRO A 157 -42.50 8.08 -22.21
C PRO A 157 -42.04 6.74 -21.63
N GLY A 158 -40.86 6.78 -21.02
CA GLY A 158 -40.27 5.66 -20.31
C GLY A 158 -38.75 5.74 -20.18
N GLU A 159 -38.16 5.10 -19.18
CA GLU A 159 -38.81 4.19 -18.22
C GLU A 159 -38.84 4.80 -16.81
N GLY A 160 -38.00 5.80 -16.56
CA GLY A 160 -37.87 6.49 -15.29
C GLY A 160 -36.41 6.63 -14.84
N LEU A 161 -36.25 7.29 -13.71
CA LEU A 161 -34.96 7.60 -13.09
C LEU A 161 -35.00 7.21 -11.61
N THR A 162 -33.85 6.82 -11.05
CA THR A 162 -33.73 6.51 -9.62
C THR A 162 -32.64 7.32 -8.93
N PHE A 163 -32.84 7.62 -7.65
CA PHE A 163 -31.78 7.96 -6.71
C PHE A 163 -31.38 6.70 -5.94
N VAL A 164 -30.11 6.31 -5.98
CA VAL A 164 -29.66 4.99 -5.54
C VAL A 164 -28.53 5.06 -4.50
N VAL A 165 -28.57 4.12 -3.55
CA VAL A 165 -27.43 3.67 -2.75
C VAL A 165 -26.94 2.34 -3.34
N ALA A 166 -25.86 2.40 -4.13
CA ALA A 166 -25.36 1.30 -4.94
C ALA A 166 -24.17 0.56 -4.29
N PRO A 167 -24.07 -0.78 -4.43
CA PRO A 167 -23.01 -1.57 -3.80
C PRO A 167 -21.63 -1.38 -4.45
N SER A 168 -21.59 -1.03 -5.73
CA SER A 168 -20.38 -0.78 -6.52
C SER A 168 -20.59 0.36 -7.52
N ARG A 169 -19.53 0.72 -8.25
CA ARG A 169 -19.59 1.63 -9.41
C ARG A 169 -19.40 0.87 -10.72
N ASP A 170 -19.74 -0.41 -10.73
CA ASP A 170 -19.69 -1.18 -11.96
C ASP A 170 -20.76 -0.64 -12.93
N GLU A 171 -20.59 -0.91 -14.22
CA GLU A 171 -21.61 -0.59 -15.21
C GLU A 171 -22.95 -1.25 -14.83
N PRO A 172 -24.10 -0.64 -15.20
CA PRO A 172 -25.40 -1.28 -15.04
C PRO A 172 -25.38 -2.72 -15.57
N PRO A 173 -26.08 -3.67 -14.91
CA PRO A 173 -26.05 -5.07 -15.32
C PRO A 173 -26.40 -5.24 -16.82
N PRO A 174 -25.79 -6.20 -17.53
CA PRO A 174 -26.19 -6.48 -18.90
C PRO A 174 -27.69 -6.75 -18.99
N GLY A 175 -28.39 -6.05 -19.88
CA GLY A 175 -29.84 -6.14 -20.02
C GLY A 175 -30.64 -5.36 -18.98
N SER A 176 -30.04 -4.39 -18.28
CA SER A 176 -30.68 -3.52 -17.27
C SER A 176 -31.47 -2.34 -17.85
N TYR A 177 -31.88 -2.43 -19.11
CA TYR A 177 -32.70 -1.43 -19.79
C TYR A 177 -34.20 -1.63 -19.51
N GLY A 178 -35.07 -0.76 -20.03
CA GLY A 178 -36.51 -0.88 -19.77
C GLY A 178 -36.84 -0.61 -18.30
N GLY A 179 -37.93 -1.17 -17.80
CA GLY A 179 -38.30 -1.14 -16.36
C GLY A 179 -37.29 -1.78 -15.39
N TYR A 180 -36.08 -2.15 -15.79
CA TYR A 180 -35.01 -2.52 -14.85
C TYR A 180 -34.18 -1.32 -14.35
N LEU A 181 -34.39 -0.12 -14.92
CA LEU A 181 -33.90 1.18 -14.42
C LEU A 181 -32.38 1.30 -14.21
N GLY A 182 -31.57 0.44 -14.84
CA GLY A 182 -30.13 0.38 -14.57
C GLY A 182 -29.74 -0.26 -13.23
N LEU A 183 -30.71 -0.82 -12.49
CA LEU A 183 -30.54 -1.36 -11.13
C LEU A 183 -30.31 -2.89 -11.11
N THR A 184 -30.96 -3.60 -12.02
CA THR A 184 -31.10 -5.06 -11.98
C THR A 184 -31.25 -5.64 -13.40
N ASN A 185 -31.52 -6.93 -13.54
CA ASN A 185 -31.90 -7.51 -14.82
C ASN A 185 -32.75 -8.78 -14.60
N ALA A 186 -33.25 -9.35 -15.69
CA ALA A 186 -34.07 -10.57 -15.64
C ALA A 186 -33.44 -11.73 -14.85
N THR A 187 -32.10 -11.86 -14.84
CA THR A 187 -31.43 -12.96 -14.11
C THR A 187 -31.40 -12.71 -12.60
N LEU A 188 -31.22 -11.46 -12.19
CA LEU A 188 -31.24 -11.05 -10.79
C LEU A 188 -32.67 -11.08 -10.24
N GLU A 189 -33.66 -10.67 -11.04
CA GLU A 189 -35.08 -10.69 -10.67
C GLU A 189 -35.70 -12.10 -10.64
N ALA A 190 -35.16 -13.07 -11.37
CA ALA A 190 -35.68 -14.44 -11.35
C ALA A 190 -35.53 -15.12 -9.97
N ASN A 191 -34.60 -14.66 -9.14
CA ASN A 191 -34.38 -15.17 -7.77
C ASN A 191 -33.92 -14.02 -6.87
N PRO A 192 -34.83 -13.08 -6.55
CA PRO A 192 -34.47 -11.87 -5.83
C PRO A 192 -34.13 -12.26 -4.39
N THR A 193 -32.90 -11.97 -3.98
CA THR A 193 -32.49 -12.09 -2.59
C THR A 193 -31.68 -10.86 -2.22
N PRO A 194 -31.85 -10.32 -1.00
CA PRO A 194 -31.07 -9.17 -0.53
C PRO A 194 -29.56 -9.42 -0.55
N ALA A 195 -29.11 -10.68 -0.56
CA ALA A 195 -27.70 -11.02 -0.68
C ALA A 195 -27.14 -10.92 -2.11
N ARG A 196 -27.98 -11.10 -3.14
CA ARG A 196 -27.56 -11.11 -4.55
C ARG A 196 -27.51 -9.72 -5.18
N ASN A 197 -28.47 -8.87 -4.86
CA ASN A 197 -28.47 -7.50 -5.34
C ASN A 197 -28.67 -6.54 -4.16
N ARG A 198 -27.60 -5.82 -3.81
CA ARG A 198 -27.48 -5.07 -2.55
C ARG A 198 -27.59 -3.56 -2.77
N PHE A 199 -28.66 -3.13 -3.42
CA PHE A 199 -28.98 -1.72 -3.61
C PHE A 199 -30.26 -1.34 -2.88
N VAL A 200 -30.40 -0.06 -2.59
CA VAL A 200 -31.68 0.57 -2.26
C VAL A 200 -31.84 1.78 -3.18
N ALA A 201 -33.01 1.94 -3.78
CA ALA A 201 -33.29 3.06 -4.67
C ALA A 201 -34.66 3.67 -4.40
N VAL A 202 -34.77 4.96 -4.69
CA VAL A 202 -36.04 5.66 -4.83
C VAL A 202 -36.26 5.88 -6.32
N GLU A 203 -37.22 5.20 -6.92
CA GLU A 203 -37.59 5.36 -8.33
C GLU A 203 -38.62 6.48 -8.52
N PHE A 204 -38.52 7.14 -9.67
CA PHE A 204 -39.49 8.08 -10.21
C PHE A 204 -39.92 7.50 -11.55
N ASP A 205 -40.97 6.70 -11.51
CA ASP A 205 -41.43 5.86 -12.59
C ASP A 205 -42.50 6.57 -13.43
N THR A 206 -42.33 6.48 -14.75
CA THR A 206 -43.16 7.11 -15.78
C THR A 206 -43.85 6.09 -16.69
N THR A 207 -43.68 4.80 -16.45
CA THR A 207 -44.16 3.71 -17.32
C THR A 207 -44.61 2.51 -16.51
N LYS A 208 -45.87 2.12 -16.66
CA LYS A 208 -46.43 0.98 -15.94
C LYS A 208 -45.99 -0.36 -16.54
N GLN A 209 -45.23 -1.16 -15.79
CA GLN A 209 -45.10 -2.60 -16.00
C GLN A 209 -46.13 -3.38 -15.15
N ASP A 210 -46.14 -4.71 -15.25
CA ASP A 210 -47.15 -5.57 -14.60
C ASP A 210 -47.12 -5.51 -13.07
N TYR A 211 -45.98 -5.16 -12.49
CA TYR A 211 -45.77 -5.04 -11.04
C TYR A 211 -46.06 -3.64 -10.49
N ASP A 212 -46.30 -2.65 -11.35
CA ASP A 212 -46.47 -1.26 -10.92
C ASP A 212 -47.90 -0.88 -10.61
N PRO A 213 -48.10 0.04 -9.63
CA PRO A 213 -49.42 0.54 -9.32
C PRO A 213 -49.97 1.48 -10.41
N SER A 214 -49.09 2.18 -11.13
CA SER A 214 -49.42 3.19 -12.13
C SER A 214 -48.18 3.60 -12.92
N ASP A 215 -48.36 4.26 -14.06
CA ASP A 215 -47.32 4.85 -14.91
C ASP A 215 -46.84 6.24 -14.43
N ASN A 216 -47.07 6.58 -13.16
CA ASN A 216 -46.74 7.88 -12.58
C ASN A 216 -46.63 7.71 -11.06
N HIS A 217 -45.53 7.14 -10.60
CA HIS A 217 -45.37 6.82 -9.18
C HIS A 217 -43.95 7.01 -8.67
N VAL A 218 -43.83 7.13 -7.36
CA VAL A 218 -42.56 7.00 -6.64
C VAL A 218 -42.55 5.67 -5.92
N GLY A 219 -41.43 4.97 -5.99
CA GLY A 219 -41.26 3.66 -5.40
C GLY A 219 -39.99 3.56 -4.56
N LEU A 220 -40.01 2.68 -3.55
CA LEU A 220 -38.85 2.29 -2.76
C LEU A 220 -38.44 0.87 -3.17
N ASN A 221 -37.34 0.78 -3.90
CA ASN A 221 -36.78 -0.48 -4.38
C ASN A 221 -35.72 -1.01 -3.41
N VAL A 222 -35.78 -2.29 -3.07
CA VAL A 222 -34.83 -2.94 -2.14
C VAL A 222 -34.32 -4.23 -2.76
N GLY A 223 -33.17 -4.16 -3.43
CA GLY A 223 -32.54 -5.31 -4.11
C GLY A 223 -33.34 -5.93 -5.26
N SER A 224 -34.44 -5.30 -5.66
CA SER A 224 -35.31 -5.68 -6.77
C SER A 224 -35.94 -4.41 -7.33
N VAL A 225 -36.27 -4.39 -8.62
CA VAL A 225 -37.05 -3.27 -9.20
C VAL A 225 -38.51 -3.28 -8.77
N VAL A 226 -39.03 -4.39 -8.23
CA VAL A 226 -40.36 -4.39 -7.64
C VAL A 226 -40.33 -3.66 -6.30
N SER A 227 -40.97 -2.48 -6.26
CA SER A 227 -41.01 -1.62 -5.08
C SER A 227 -41.67 -2.27 -3.86
N VAL A 228 -41.03 -2.16 -2.69
CA VAL A 228 -41.60 -2.60 -1.40
C VAL A 228 -42.62 -1.60 -0.85
N LYS A 229 -42.57 -0.36 -1.33
CA LYS A 229 -43.51 0.71 -1.02
C LYS A 229 -43.65 1.61 -2.25
N THR A 230 -44.88 2.01 -2.57
CA THR A 230 -45.16 2.91 -3.68
C THR A 230 -46.10 4.03 -3.26
N ALA A 231 -46.08 5.12 -4.02
CA ALA A 231 -46.99 6.24 -3.92
C ALA A 231 -47.34 6.78 -5.31
N ASN A 232 -48.63 6.84 -5.62
CA ASN A 232 -49.11 7.39 -6.90
C ASN A 232 -49.01 8.92 -6.88
N LEU A 233 -48.29 9.49 -7.84
CA LEU A 233 -47.98 10.92 -7.90
C LEU A 233 -49.18 11.79 -8.28
N THR A 234 -50.19 11.22 -8.94
CA THR A 234 -51.42 11.94 -9.30
C THR A 234 -52.17 12.41 -8.04
N ALA A 235 -52.10 11.67 -6.93
CA ALA A 235 -52.68 12.08 -5.65
C ALA A 235 -52.06 13.37 -5.10
N PHE A 236 -50.85 13.70 -5.54
CA PHE A 236 -50.09 14.90 -5.16
C PHE A 236 -50.10 15.97 -6.25
N ARG A 237 -50.92 15.82 -7.31
CA ARG A 237 -50.99 16.71 -8.48
C ARG A 237 -49.65 16.82 -9.22
N ILE A 238 -48.87 15.74 -9.20
CA ILE A 238 -47.60 15.59 -9.93
C ILE A 238 -47.86 14.63 -11.09
N ALA A 239 -47.39 14.99 -12.27
CA ALA A 239 -47.55 14.20 -13.50
C ALA A 239 -46.21 14.15 -14.23
N THR A 240 -45.37 13.17 -13.89
CA THR A 240 -44.06 12.96 -14.53
C THR A 240 -44.21 12.38 -15.94
N ASN A 241 -45.26 11.58 -16.17
CA ASN A 241 -45.63 11.03 -17.47
C ASN A 241 -46.39 12.02 -18.40
N SER A 242 -46.36 13.32 -18.09
CA SER A 242 -47.06 14.35 -18.86
C SER A 242 -46.19 14.88 -20.00
N SER A 243 -46.80 15.14 -21.15
CA SER A 243 -46.14 15.80 -22.29
C SER A 243 -45.91 17.30 -22.07
N ASN A 244 -46.41 17.88 -20.98
CA ASN A 244 -46.12 19.26 -20.62
C ASN A 244 -44.74 19.34 -19.93
N PRO A 245 -43.77 20.07 -20.51
CA PRO A 245 -42.42 20.13 -19.96
C PRO A 245 -42.44 20.76 -18.57
N THR A 246 -42.26 19.91 -17.55
CA THR A 246 -42.28 20.30 -16.15
C THR A 246 -41.04 19.73 -15.46
N ASN A 247 -40.31 20.59 -14.78
CA ASN A 247 -39.20 20.16 -13.93
C ASN A 247 -39.72 19.93 -12.52
N TYR A 248 -39.29 18.86 -11.88
CA TYR A 248 -39.67 18.54 -10.51
C TYR A 248 -38.44 18.56 -9.61
N THR A 249 -38.61 18.93 -8.35
CA THR A 249 -37.60 18.77 -7.30
C THR A 249 -38.03 17.65 -6.37
N ALA A 250 -37.10 16.75 -6.07
CA ALA A 250 -37.26 15.69 -5.09
C ALA A 250 -36.35 15.93 -3.89
N TRP A 251 -36.85 15.61 -2.69
CA TRP A 251 -36.09 15.59 -1.44
C TRP A 251 -36.16 14.19 -0.85
N VAL A 252 -35.01 13.54 -0.73
CA VAL A 252 -34.87 12.22 -0.09
C VAL A 252 -34.16 12.43 1.24
N GLU A 253 -34.91 12.23 2.32
CA GLU A 253 -34.42 12.38 3.70
C GLU A 253 -34.35 10.99 4.34
N TYR A 254 -33.16 10.59 4.74
CA TYR A 254 -32.93 9.32 5.43
C TYR A 254 -32.39 9.57 6.84
N ASP A 255 -33.16 9.15 7.83
CA ASP A 255 -32.77 9.18 9.24
C ASP A 255 -32.12 7.84 9.61
N GLY A 256 -30.80 7.87 9.74
CA GLY A 256 -30.01 6.71 10.11
C GLY A 256 -30.33 6.22 11.51
N ALA A 257 -30.67 7.09 12.47
CA ALA A 257 -31.01 6.67 13.83
C ALA A 257 -32.40 6.02 13.91
N ALA A 258 -33.37 6.59 13.20
CA ALA A 258 -34.75 6.08 13.16
C ALA A 258 -34.95 4.91 12.18
N ARG A 259 -33.98 4.63 11.29
CA ARG A 259 -34.08 3.62 10.22
C ARG A 259 -35.28 3.91 9.32
N HIS A 260 -35.31 5.13 8.78
CA HIS A 260 -36.50 5.65 8.13
C HIS A 260 -36.15 6.52 6.92
N VAL A 261 -36.94 6.40 5.86
CA VAL A 261 -36.84 7.23 4.66
C VAL A 261 -38.14 7.97 4.41
N SER A 262 -38.02 9.26 4.12
CA SER A 262 -39.12 10.12 3.68
C SER A 262 -38.74 10.80 2.38
N VAL A 263 -39.62 10.71 1.39
CA VAL A 263 -39.44 11.30 0.05
C VAL A 263 -40.50 12.35 -0.16
N TYR A 264 -40.08 13.55 -0.56
CA TYR A 264 -40.96 14.65 -0.94
C TYR A 264 -40.71 14.97 -2.40
N MET A 265 -41.74 15.46 -3.10
CA MET A 265 -41.62 15.85 -4.50
C MET A 265 -42.56 17.02 -4.78
N GLY A 266 -42.12 17.95 -5.62
CA GLY A 266 -42.90 19.12 -6.01
C GLY A 266 -42.38 19.74 -7.30
N VAL A 267 -43.08 20.74 -7.82
CA VAL A 267 -42.64 21.48 -9.01
C VAL A 267 -41.37 22.27 -8.67
N ARG A 268 -40.37 22.24 -9.56
CA ARG A 268 -39.10 22.94 -9.34
C ARG A 268 -39.32 24.43 -9.17
N GLY A 269 -38.77 25.00 -8.10
CA GLY A 269 -38.91 26.41 -7.73
C GLY A 269 -39.97 26.66 -6.66
N GLU A 270 -40.87 25.70 -6.43
CA GLU A 270 -41.81 25.72 -5.30
C GLU A 270 -41.14 25.22 -4.00
N PRO A 271 -41.63 25.62 -2.82
CA PRO A 271 -41.10 25.15 -1.54
C PRO A 271 -41.33 23.64 -1.35
N LYS A 272 -40.45 23.00 -0.55
CA LYS A 272 -40.63 21.60 -0.15
C LYS A 272 -42.03 21.41 0.47
N PRO A 273 -42.85 20.45 0.00
CA PRO A 273 -44.15 20.16 0.58
C PRO A 273 -44.06 19.77 2.07
N ALA A 274 -45.14 20.02 2.81
CA ALA A 274 -45.22 19.71 4.24
C ALA A 274 -45.38 18.20 4.52
N SER A 275 -45.88 17.42 3.55
CA SER A 275 -46.09 15.99 3.69
C SER A 275 -45.31 15.23 2.62
N PRO A 276 -44.67 14.10 2.97
CA PRO A 276 -43.95 13.28 2.00
C PRO A 276 -44.91 12.61 1.02
N VAL A 277 -44.44 12.37 -0.20
CA VAL A 277 -45.13 11.51 -1.16
C VAL A 277 -44.96 10.04 -0.79
N LEU A 278 -43.79 9.66 -0.27
CA LEU A 278 -43.49 8.30 0.21
C LEU A 278 -42.80 8.37 1.57
N ASP A 279 -43.24 7.52 2.49
CA ASP A 279 -42.75 7.44 3.86
C ASP A 279 -42.69 5.96 4.26
N SER A 280 -41.52 5.49 4.70
CA SER A 280 -41.31 4.06 4.96
C SER A 280 -40.17 3.79 5.94
N PRO A 281 -40.29 2.75 6.79
CA PRO A 281 -39.12 2.18 7.46
C PRO A 281 -38.14 1.62 6.43
N LEU A 282 -36.85 1.78 6.72
CA LEU A 282 -35.74 1.28 5.90
C LEU A 282 -34.47 1.18 6.77
N ASP A 283 -33.94 -0.03 6.95
CA ASP A 283 -32.62 -0.21 7.56
C ASP A 283 -31.56 -0.51 6.49
N LEU A 284 -30.77 0.52 6.13
CA LEU A 284 -29.68 0.35 5.16
C LEU A 284 -28.66 -0.72 5.57
N SER A 285 -28.48 -1.02 6.86
CA SER A 285 -27.54 -2.04 7.30
C SER A 285 -27.95 -3.47 6.94
N GLU A 286 -29.23 -3.69 6.64
CA GLU A 286 -29.75 -4.98 6.20
C GLU A 286 -29.64 -5.15 4.67
N HIS A 287 -29.71 -4.05 3.92
CA HIS A 287 -29.92 -4.08 2.47
C HIS A 287 -28.69 -3.70 1.63
N VAL A 288 -27.82 -2.80 2.11
CA VAL A 288 -26.61 -2.39 1.38
C VAL A 288 -25.34 -2.86 2.07
N PRO A 289 -24.19 -2.96 1.37
CA PRO A 289 -22.91 -3.28 2.02
C PRO A 289 -22.49 -2.17 3.01
N GLU A 290 -21.56 -2.48 3.92
CA GLU A 290 -21.00 -1.47 4.87
C GLU A 290 -20.53 -0.21 4.14
N LYS A 291 -19.93 -0.40 2.95
CA LYS A 291 -19.45 0.66 2.09
C LYS A 291 -20.16 0.66 0.73
N ALA A 292 -20.81 1.77 0.40
CA ALA A 292 -21.61 1.94 -0.82
C ALA A 292 -21.33 3.28 -1.52
N TYR A 293 -21.98 3.49 -2.65
CA TYR A 293 -21.93 4.72 -3.45
C TYR A 293 -23.33 5.32 -3.54
N ILE A 294 -23.42 6.63 -3.78
CA ILE A 294 -24.69 7.35 -3.91
C ILE A 294 -24.71 8.06 -5.26
N GLY A 295 -25.84 8.04 -5.94
CA GLY A 295 -26.06 8.80 -7.16
C GLY A 295 -27.36 8.40 -7.85
N PHE A 296 -27.33 8.26 -9.16
CA PHE A 296 -28.51 8.04 -9.99
C PHE A 296 -28.32 6.89 -10.97
N THR A 297 -29.40 6.18 -11.27
CA THR A 297 -29.50 5.28 -12.42
C THR A 297 -30.74 5.61 -13.22
N ALA A 298 -30.74 5.27 -14.50
CA ALA A 298 -31.90 5.39 -15.36
C ALA A 298 -31.74 4.46 -16.55
N SER A 299 -32.83 4.24 -17.25
CA SER A 299 -32.86 3.44 -18.46
C SER A 299 -33.86 3.96 -19.47
N THR A 300 -33.71 3.47 -20.68
CA THR A 300 -34.67 3.58 -21.76
C THR A 300 -35.03 2.17 -22.23
N GLY A 301 -36.20 1.99 -22.82
CA GLY A 301 -36.64 0.75 -23.43
C GLY A 301 -36.74 0.88 -24.95
N THR A 302 -37.78 0.26 -25.52
CA THR A 302 -38.27 0.64 -26.85
C THR A 302 -39.05 1.94 -26.82
N ASP A 303 -39.55 2.30 -25.62
CA ASP A 303 -40.08 3.60 -25.26
C ASP A 303 -38.98 4.42 -24.55
N PHE A 304 -38.97 5.75 -24.69
CA PHE A 304 -37.91 6.58 -24.10
C PHE A 304 -38.32 8.04 -23.80
N GLU A 305 -37.71 8.58 -22.75
CA GLU A 305 -37.79 9.98 -22.32
C GLU A 305 -36.42 10.52 -21.92
N LEU A 306 -36.34 11.81 -21.61
CA LEU A 306 -35.14 12.38 -20.99
C LEU A 306 -34.97 11.82 -19.57
N ASN A 307 -33.75 11.51 -19.15
CA ASN A 307 -33.48 11.15 -17.75
C ASN A 307 -32.46 12.13 -17.17
N CYS A 308 -32.89 13.40 -17.03
CA CYS A 308 -32.01 14.50 -16.65
C CYS A 308 -31.99 14.75 -15.14
N VAL A 309 -30.81 15.00 -14.59
CA VAL A 309 -30.64 15.68 -13.30
C VAL A 309 -30.06 17.08 -13.55
N LEU A 310 -30.82 18.10 -13.18
CA LEU A 310 -30.54 19.51 -13.47
C LEU A 310 -29.65 20.17 -12.42
N ASP A 311 -29.84 19.79 -11.16
CA ASP A 311 -29.10 20.23 -9.99
C ASP A 311 -29.16 19.13 -8.93
N TRP A 312 -28.16 19.09 -8.05
CA TRP A 312 -28.07 18.11 -6.98
C TRP A 312 -27.31 18.64 -5.77
N THR A 313 -27.91 18.50 -4.59
CA THR A 313 -27.28 18.70 -3.29
C THR A 313 -27.41 17.43 -2.46
N LEU A 314 -26.32 16.96 -1.86
CA LEU A 314 -26.30 15.85 -0.92
C LEU A 314 -25.57 16.31 0.35
N SER A 315 -26.22 16.19 1.50
CA SER A 315 -25.58 16.29 2.82
C SER A 315 -25.64 14.92 3.49
N ILE A 316 -24.49 14.38 3.90
CA ILE A 316 -24.38 13.02 4.44
C ILE A 316 -23.46 12.99 5.66
N GLU A 317 -23.89 12.28 6.69
CA GLU A 317 -23.05 11.95 7.84
C GLU A 317 -21.92 10.99 7.45
N VAL A 318 -20.73 11.20 8.00
CA VAL A 318 -19.53 10.43 7.67
C VAL A 318 -19.06 9.66 8.89
N ILE A 319 -19.08 8.33 8.79
CA ILE A 319 -18.40 7.47 9.77
C ILE A 319 -16.89 7.51 9.49
N PRO A 320 -16.05 8.02 10.41
CA PRO A 320 -14.63 8.16 10.19
C PRO A 320 -13.97 6.79 9.96
N GLU A 321 -13.07 6.69 9.00
CA GLU A 321 -12.31 5.47 8.80
C GLU A 321 -11.32 5.24 9.95
N LYS A 322 -11.23 4.00 10.43
CA LYS A 322 -10.20 3.63 11.40
C LYS A 322 -8.84 3.72 10.72
N LYS A 323 -8.02 4.70 11.11
CA LYS A 323 -6.65 4.80 10.62
C LYS A 323 -5.91 3.50 10.93
N SER A 324 -5.39 2.84 9.89
CA SER A 324 -4.58 1.64 10.05
C SER A 324 -3.34 1.96 10.86
N THR A 325 -3.21 1.38 12.06
CA THR A 325 -1.98 1.46 12.86
C THR A 325 -0.95 0.42 12.44
N THR A 326 -1.25 -0.42 11.43
CA THR A 326 -0.36 -1.48 10.95
C THR A 326 1.00 -0.92 10.53
N TRP A 327 1.05 0.25 9.88
CA TRP A 327 2.32 0.88 9.52
C TRP A 327 3.12 1.33 10.75
N VAL A 328 2.46 1.77 11.82
CA VAL A 328 3.12 2.14 13.09
C VAL A 328 3.78 0.91 13.71
N VAL A 329 3.09 -0.23 13.72
CA VAL A 329 3.64 -1.51 14.21
C VAL A 329 4.80 -1.98 13.33
N ILE A 330 4.68 -1.89 12.00
CA ILE A 330 5.76 -2.25 11.07
C ILE A 330 7.01 -1.40 11.35
N VAL A 331 6.87 -0.07 11.46
CA VAL A 331 8.00 0.82 11.75
C VAL A 331 8.59 0.52 13.12
N ALA A 332 7.77 0.32 14.15
CA ALA A 332 8.22 0.05 15.50
C ALA A 332 8.98 -1.28 15.66
N VAL A 333 8.71 -2.27 14.81
CA VAL A 333 9.36 -3.59 14.87
C VAL A 333 10.52 -3.71 13.88
N VAL A 334 10.34 -3.28 12.63
CA VAL A 334 11.33 -3.49 11.56
C VAL A 334 12.56 -2.61 11.75
N VAL A 335 12.39 -1.37 12.21
CA VAL A 335 13.52 -0.44 12.40
C VAL A 335 14.49 -0.91 13.50
N PRO A 336 14.05 -1.32 14.71
CA PRO A 336 14.98 -1.84 15.71
C PRO A 336 15.68 -3.14 15.29
N VAL A 337 14.97 -4.05 14.63
CA VAL A 337 15.54 -5.34 14.18
C VAL A 337 16.63 -5.11 13.13
N THR A 338 16.40 -4.19 12.18
CA THR A 338 17.40 -3.86 11.16
C THR A 338 18.64 -3.19 11.77
N VAL A 339 18.47 -2.27 12.73
CA VAL A 339 19.59 -1.65 13.44
C VAL A 339 20.43 -2.68 14.19
N VAL A 340 19.79 -3.63 14.89
CA VAL A 340 20.50 -4.71 15.59
C VAL A 340 21.24 -5.61 14.60
N ALA A 341 20.61 -6.01 13.49
CA ALA A 341 21.24 -6.86 12.48
C ALA A 341 22.48 -6.20 11.86
N VAL A 342 22.40 -4.91 11.53
CA VAL A 342 23.54 -4.14 11.01
C VAL A 342 24.65 -4.02 12.07
N GLY A 343 24.29 -3.76 13.33
CA GLY A 343 25.26 -3.72 14.43
C GLY A 343 26.00 -5.04 14.62
N VAL A 344 25.28 -6.17 14.54
CA VAL A 344 25.87 -7.51 14.63
C VAL A 344 26.79 -7.79 13.44
N ALA A 345 26.36 -7.49 12.22
CA ALA A 345 27.19 -7.67 11.03
C ALA A 345 28.48 -6.84 11.08
N ALA A 346 28.38 -5.57 11.49
CA ALA A 346 29.52 -4.68 11.65
C ALA A 346 30.50 -5.20 12.72
N PHE A 347 29.99 -5.73 13.83
CA PHE A 347 30.80 -6.32 14.90
C PHE A 347 31.62 -7.52 14.40
N PHE A 348 30.99 -8.45 13.67
CA PHE A 348 31.69 -9.61 13.12
C PHE A 348 32.71 -9.22 12.04
N LEU A 349 32.39 -8.25 11.19
CA LEU A 349 33.31 -7.74 10.17
C LEU A 349 34.54 -7.10 10.80
N ALA A 350 34.34 -6.25 11.83
CA ALA A 350 35.44 -5.64 12.58
C ALA A 350 36.34 -6.69 13.25
N ARG A 351 35.76 -7.76 13.80
CA ARG A 351 36.52 -8.87 14.40
C ARG A 351 37.38 -9.60 13.36
N LYS A 352 36.83 -9.90 12.19
CA LYS A 352 37.55 -10.57 11.09
C LYS A 352 38.72 -9.74 10.57
N LEU A 353 38.51 -8.43 10.40
CA LEU A 353 39.56 -7.50 9.97
C LEU A 353 40.67 -7.36 11.00
N ARG A 354 40.34 -7.29 12.30
CA ARG A 354 41.34 -7.26 13.39
C ARG A 354 42.16 -8.55 13.46
N ALA A 355 41.53 -9.72 13.27
CA ALA A 355 42.22 -11.00 13.25
C ALA A 355 43.22 -11.10 12.09
N ARG A 356 42.83 -10.68 10.87
CA ARG A 356 43.73 -10.65 9.70
C ARG A 356 44.96 -9.78 9.95
N ARG A 357 44.76 -8.54 10.41
CA ARG A 357 45.86 -7.61 10.74
C ARG A 357 46.76 -8.10 11.87
N SER A 358 46.26 -8.96 12.76
CA SER A 358 47.08 -9.57 13.81
C SER A 358 47.94 -10.72 13.28
N MET A 359 47.49 -11.44 12.26
CA MET A 359 48.25 -12.53 11.65
C MET A 359 49.38 -12.00 10.78
N GLU A 360 49.13 -10.95 10.00
CA GLU A 360 50.15 -10.25 9.20
C GLU A 360 51.31 -9.77 10.10
N ARG A 361 51.00 -9.11 11.22
CA ARG A 361 52.03 -8.67 12.18
C ARG A 361 52.80 -9.81 12.85
N ARG A 362 52.19 -10.99 12.99
CA ARG A 362 52.89 -12.18 13.53
C ARG A 362 53.83 -12.77 12.49
N GLN A 363 53.43 -12.79 11.22
CA GLN A 363 54.25 -13.23 10.11
C GLN A 363 55.51 -12.36 9.98
N GLU A 364 55.36 -11.03 9.98
CA GLU A 364 56.49 -10.09 9.88
C GLU A 364 57.49 -10.25 11.03
N ARG A 365 56.99 -10.44 12.27
CA ARG A 365 57.86 -10.69 13.43
C ARG A 365 58.59 -12.03 13.33
N LEU A 366 57.92 -13.06 12.81
CA LEU A 366 58.52 -14.38 12.63
C LEU A 366 59.62 -14.35 11.57
N GLU A 367 59.40 -13.65 10.45
CA GLU A 367 60.39 -13.46 9.38
C GLU A 367 61.62 -12.69 9.90
N GLN A 368 61.42 -11.62 10.68
CA GLN A 368 62.51 -10.89 11.32
C GLN A 368 63.32 -11.73 12.32
N GLN A 369 62.66 -12.64 13.04
CA GLN A 369 63.36 -13.54 13.96
C GLN A 369 64.11 -14.65 13.22
N LEU A 370 63.56 -15.18 12.12
CA LEU A 370 64.25 -16.16 11.28
C LEU A 370 65.49 -15.58 10.59
N SER A 371 65.46 -14.32 10.13
CA SER A 371 66.58 -13.69 9.44
C SER A 371 67.81 -13.46 10.33
N ASN A 372 67.67 -13.53 11.66
CA ASN A 372 68.73 -13.29 12.63
C ASN A 372 69.40 -14.58 13.14
N LEU A 373 68.99 -15.76 12.67
CA LEU A 373 69.59 -17.04 13.06
C LEU A 373 70.93 -17.30 12.35
N PRO A 374 71.98 -17.76 13.05
CA PRO A 374 73.27 -18.06 12.44
C PRO A 374 73.16 -19.25 11.46
N GLY A 375 73.57 -19.04 10.21
CA GLY A 375 73.56 -20.06 9.16
C GLY A 375 72.40 -19.98 8.17
N MET A 376 71.50 -19.00 8.29
CA MET A 376 70.48 -18.71 7.27
C MET A 376 71.01 -17.71 6.22
N PRO A 377 70.72 -17.88 4.92
CA PRO A 377 71.09 -16.92 3.89
C PRO A 377 70.48 -15.55 4.21
N ARG A 378 71.28 -14.48 4.18
CA ARG A 378 70.79 -13.12 4.41
C ARG A 378 70.05 -12.61 3.17
N GLY A 379 68.96 -11.88 3.36
CA GLY A 379 68.31 -11.16 2.27
C GLY A 379 69.15 -9.96 1.83
N PHE A 380 69.49 -9.88 0.54
CA PHE A 380 70.11 -8.73 -0.09
C PHE A 380 69.08 -7.99 -0.93
N ALA A 381 68.90 -6.69 -0.67
CA ALA A 381 68.08 -5.86 -1.53
C ALA A 381 68.63 -5.90 -2.97
N TYR A 382 67.74 -6.05 -3.95
CA TYR A 382 68.10 -6.12 -5.37
C TYR A 382 69.01 -4.96 -5.82
N ASP A 383 68.73 -3.74 -5.33
CA ASP A 383 69.53 -2.55 -5.66
C ASP A 383 70.97 -2.64 -5.15
N LYS A 384 71.21 -3.32 -4.02
CA LYS A 384 72.56 -3.56 -3.49
C LYS A 384 73.34 -4.50 -4.42
N LEU A 385 72.72 -5.58 -4.89
CA LEU A 385 73.32 -6.51 -5.85
C LEU A 385 73.54 -5.87 -7.23
N LYS A 386 72.58 -5.05 -7.68
CA LYS A 386 72.68 -4.25 -8.90
C LYS A 386 73.87 -3.29 -8.83
N LYS A 387 74.08 -2.60 -7.71
CA LYS A 387 75.24 -1.72 -7.52
C LYS A 387 76.56 -2.49 -7.48
N ALA A 388 76.60 -3.63 -6.77
CA ALA A 388 77.78 -4.47 -6.62
C ALA A 388 78.29 -5.03 -7.97
N THR A 389 77.39 -5.27 -8.91
CA THR A 389 77.68 -5.84 -10.25
C THR A 389 77.75 -4.78 -11.36
N ARG A 390 77.77 -3.48 -11.00
CA ARG A 390 77.69 -2.35 -11.95
C ARG A 390 76.54 -2.49 -12.94
N ASN A 391 75.35 -2.75 -12.40
CA ASN A 391 74.12 -3.00 -13.14
C ASN A 391 74.17 -4.27 -14.01
N PHE A 392 74.76 -5.35 -13.48
CA PHE A 392 74.94 -6.62 -14.19
C PHE A 392 75.66 -6.43 -15.54
N ASP A 393 76.77 -5.69 -15.52
CA ASP A 393 77.58 -5.41 -16.71
C ASP A 393 78.10 -6.72 -17.33
N GLU A 394 77.88 -6.91 -18.63
CA GLU A 394 78.34 -8.10 -19.37
C GLU A 394 79.86 -8.28 -19.31
N ARG A 395 80.64 -7.21 -19.10
CA ARG A 395 82.09 -7.30 -18.91
C ARG A 395 82.48 -8.00 -17.60
N LEU A 396 81.60 -8.01 -16.61
CA LEU A 396 81.80 -8.66 -15.31
C LEU A 396 81.20 -10.06 -15.27
N ARG A 397 80.70 -10.57 -16.39
CA ARG A 397 80.08 -11.88 -16.48
C ARG A 397 81.13 -12.99 -16.35
N LEU A 398 80.97 -13.81 -15.31
CA LEU A 398 81.83 -14.95 -15.02
C LEU A 398 81.41 -16.19 -15.82
N GLY A 399 80.12 -16.31 -16.16
CA GLY A 399 79.63 -17.43 -16.95
C GLY A 399 78.11 -17.48 -17.08
N LYS A 400 77.62 -18.42 -17.90
CA LYS A 400 76.20 -18.75 -18.06
C LYS A 400 75.99 -20.22 -17.68
N GLY A 401 75.07 -20.47 -16.75
CA GLY A 401 74.61 -21.82 -16.40
C GLY A 401 73.21 -22.08 -16.95
N GLY A 402 72.65 -23.26 -16.65
CA GLY A 402 71.29 -23.65 -17.07
C GLY A 402 70.18 -22.73 -16.52
N TYR A 403 70.40 -22.14 -15.34
CA TYR A 403 69.37 -21.36 -14.61
C TYR A 403 69.70 -19.87 -14.48
N GLY A 404 70.63 -19.34 -15.29
CA GLY A 404 70.91 -17.90 -15.31
C GLY A 404 72.36 -17.52 -15.52
N MET A 405 72.64 -16.24 -15.27
CA MET A 405 73.93 -15.60 -15.53
C MET A 405 74.64 -15.30 -14.22
N VAL A 406 75.95 -15.55 -14.17
CA VAL A 406 76.77 -15.27 -12.99
C VAL A 406 77.66 -14.07 -13.29
N TYR A 407 77.61 -13.07 -12.43
CA TYR A 407 78.40 -11.84 -12.53
C TYR A 407 79.35 -11.71 -11.35
N LYS A 408 80.57 -11.21 -11.59
CA LYS A 408 81.48 -10.77 -10.54
C LYS A 408 80.94 -9.47 -9.95
N GLY A 409 80.82 -9.42 -8.63
CA GLY A 409 80.48 -8.20 -7.90
C GLY A 409 81.41 -8.00 -6.72
N VAL A 410 81.41 -6.77 -6.20
CA VAL A 410 82.10 -6.44 -4.94
C VAL A 410 81.08 -5.88 -3.97
N LEU A 411 80.82 -6.59 -2.87
CA LEU A 411 79.99 -6.08 -1.80
C LEU A 411 80.82 -5.08 -0.97
N PRO A 412 80.30 -3.88 -0.69
CA PRO A 412 80.99 -2.91 0.16
C PRO A 412 81.06 -3.40 1.61
N ALA A 413 82.03 -2.88 2.36
CA ALA A 413 82.16 -3.12 3.80
C ALA A 413 80.84 -2.80 4.53
N ASP A 414 80.48 -3.64 5.50
CA ASP A 414 79.32 -3.46 6.38
C ASP A 414 79.71 -3.76 7.83
N GLU A 415 78.79 -3.58 8.78
CA GLU A 415 79.09 -3.77 10.21
C GLU A 415 79.60 -5.18 10.57
N ALA A 416 79.34 -6.18 9.72
CA ALA A 416 79.85 -7.53 9.91
C ALA A 416 81.18 -7.78 9.19
N ARG A 417 81.59 -6.94 8.22
CA ARG A 417 82.81 -7.11 7.41
C ARG A 417 83.47 -5.76 7.10
N PRO A 418 84.67 -5.48 7.66
CA PRO A 418 85.34 -4.19 7.53
C PRO A 418 85.99 -3.91 6.16
N GLU A 419 86.08 -4.92 5.28
CA GLU A 419 86.64 -4.78 3.93
C GLU A 419 85.63 -5.24 2.86
N GLY A 420 85.80 -4.74 1.62
CA GLY A 420 84.99 -5.13 0.48
C GLY A 420 85.20 -6.60 0.11
N MET A 421 84.12 -7.32 -0.17
CA MET A 421 84.18 -8.75 -0.49
C MET A 421 83.85 -9.03 -1.95
N ASP A 422 84.75 -9.72 -2.64
CA ASP A 422 84.48 -10.27 -3.97
C ASP A 422 83.42 -11.37 -3.86
N VAL A 423 82.37 -11.25 -4.68
CA VAL A 423 81.25 -12.19 -4.75
C VAL A 423 80.92 -12.58 -6.18
N ALA A 424 80.36 -13.77 -6.32
CA ALA A 424 79.68 -14.20 -7.54
C ALA A 424 78.16 -14.03 -7.34
N VAL A 425 77.54 -13.14 -8.11
CA VAL A 425 76.09 -12.89 -8.07
C VAL A 425 75.44 -13.63 -9.22
N LYS A 426 74.71 -14.70 -8.90
CA LYS A 426 73.90 -15.44 -9.87
C LYS A 426 72.55 -14.75 -10.02
N ARG A 427 72.29 -14.21 -11.21
CA ARG A 427 71.00 -13.62 -11.61
C ARG A 427 70.22 -14.64 -12.42
N PHE A 428 69.07 -15.04 -11.89
CA PHE A 428 68.11 -15.87 -12.59
C PHE A 428 67.40 -15.00 -13.64
N ILE A 429 67.53 -15.35 -14.92
CA ILE A 429 66.85 -14.67 -16.03
C ILE A 429 65.51 -15.35 -16.21
N ARG A 430 64.43 -14.58 -16.16
CA ARG A 430 63.05 -15.06 -16.21
C ARG A 430 62.66 -15.38 -17.65
N ASP A 431 62.32 -16.62 -17.91
CA ASP A 431 61.42 -17.01 -18.99
C ASP A 431 60.72 -18.30 -18.54
N ASP A 432 59.38 -18.29 -18.44
CA ASP A 432 58.50 -19.48 -18.32
C ASP A 432 57.91 -19.99 -16.98
N GLY A 433 57.80 -19.20 -15.91
CA GLY A 433 56.73 -19.39 -14.90
C GLY A 433 56.68 -20.71 -14.10
N LYS A 434 57.66 -21.62 -14.23
CA LYS A 434 57.82 -22.85 -13.44
C LYS A 434 58.99 -22.79 -12.43
N ASP A 435 59.55 -21.61 -12.20
CA ASP A 435 60.93 -21.48 -11.70
C ASP A 435 61.12 -21.11 -10.22
N VAL A 436 60.07 -20.72 -9.49
CA VAL A 436 60.26 -20.36 -8.06
C VAL A 436 60.62 -21.59 -7.24
N THR A 437 60.05 -22.76 -7.57
CA THR A 437 60.35 -24.03 -6.90
C THR A 437 61.77 -24.50 -7.16
N ASP A 438 62.24 -24.37 -8.41
CA ASP A 438 63.56 -24.82 -8.83
C ASP A 438 64.66 -23.90 -8.27
N PHE A 439 64.39 -22.59 -8.21
CA PHE A 439 65.23 -21.62 -7.51
C PHE A 439 65.36 -21.96 -6.02
N LEU A 440 64.24 -22.21 -5.34
CA LEU A 440 64.25 -22.56 -3.92
C LEU A 440 64.97 -23.89 -3.65
N GLN A 441 64.84 -24.86 -4.56
CA GLN A 441 65.53 -26.14 -4.47
C GLN A 441 67.05 -26.00 -4.66
N GLU A 442 67.50 -25.20 -5.63
CA GLU A 442 68.93 -24.94 -5.83
C GLU A 442 69.54 -24.21 -4.62
N VAL A 443 68.83 -23.21 -4.09
CA VAL A 443 69.25 -22.49 -2.87
C VAL A 443 69.35 -23.44 -1.67
N ASP A 444 68.35 -24.32 -1.47
CA ASP A 444 68.37 -25.28 -0.35
C ASP A 444 69.55 -26.25 -0.45
N ILE A 445 69.85 -26.75 -1.65
CA ILE A 445 70.99 -27.64 -1.88
C ILE A 445 72.31 -26.92 -1.58
N ILE A 446 72.54 -25.73 -2.12
CA ILE A 446 73.80 -24.99 -1.92
C ILE A 446 73.95 -24.56 -0.46
N ASN A 447 72.86 -24.15 0.20
CA ASN A 447 72.90 -23.74 1.61
C ASN A 447 73.31 -24.90 2.54
N ARG A 448 72.98 -26.15 2.16
CA ARG A 448 73.34 -27.36 2.93
C ARG A 448 74.73 -27.91 2.59
N LEU A 449 75.33 -27.53 1.46
CA LEU A 449 76.64 -28.01 1.02
C LEU A 449 77.78 -27.17 1.65
N ARG A 450 78.56 -27.78 2.53
CA ARG A 450 79.76 -27.19 3.12
C ARG A 450 80.99 -28.03 2.78
N HIS A 451 81.78 -27.58 1.82
CA HIS A 451 83.00 -28.27 1.41
C HIS A 451 84.11 -27.26 1.09
N LYS A 452 85.37 -27.58 1.42
CA LYS A 452 86.54 -26.70 1.26
C LYS A 452 86.79 -26.20 -0.17
N ASN A 453 86.26 -26.91 -1.16
CA ASN A 453 86.41 -26.58 -2.59
C ASN A 453 85.12 -26.00 -3.22
N ILE A 454 84.12 -25.60 -2.42
CA ILE A 454 82.84 -25.03 -2.90
C ILE A 454 82.64 -23.65 -2.27
N VAL A 455 82.23 -22.67 -3.08
CA VAL A 455 81.95 -21.31 -2.61
C VAL A 455 80.68 -21.30 -1.76
N PRO A 456 80.71 -20.78 -0.52
CA PRO A 456 79.53 -20.77 0.35
C PRO A 456 78.48 -19.76 -0.13
N LEU A 457 77.21 -20.10 0.03
CA LEU A 457 76.11 -19.15 -0.18
C LEU A 457 76.04 -18.17 1.00
N ILE A 458 76.08 -16.87 0.69
CA ILE A 458 76.09 -15.80 1.70
C ILE A 458 74.69 -15.19 1.88
N GLY A 459 73.85 -15.23 0.85
CA GLY A 459 72.50 -14.67 0.88
C GLY A 459 71.81 -14.69 -0.48
N MET A 460 70.56 -14.22 -0.48
CA MET A 460 69.67 -14.15 -1.65
C MET A 460 69.24 -12.72 -1.94
#